data_AF-A0A7C6XCN8-F1
#
_entry.id   AF-A0A7C6XCN8-F1
#
_cell.length_a   1.000
_cell.length_b   1.000
_cell.length_c   1.000
_cell.angle_alpha   90.00
_cell.angle_beta   90.00
_cell.angle_gamma   90.00
#
_symmetry.space_group_name_H-M   'P 1'
#
loop_
_entity.id
_entity.type
_entity.pdbx_description
1 polymer ?
#
loop_
_entity_poly.entity_id
_entity_poly.type
_entity_poly.pdbx_seq_one_letter_code
_entity_poly.pdbx_strand_id
1 'polypeptide(L)'
;MVVDIHTHAFPNDLAPRAVKKLSEVARIPARTDGTCEGLRTSMLRAGVDLSVIMPIATKPSQVRTINAWAVEVNATYEDLLSFGTLHPL
;
A
#
# COMPACT_ATOMS: atom_id res chain seq x y z
N MET A 1 -17.12 9.54 -9.22
CA MET A 1 -16.33 8.35 -8.88
C MET A 1 -14.94 8.49 -9.47
N VAL A 2 -13.96 8.82 -8.63
CA VAL A 2 -12.54 8.93 -8.94
C VAL A 2 -11.83 7.70 -8.37
N VAL A 3 -11.04 7.04 -9.20
CA VAL A 3 -10.28 5.85 -8.81
C VAL A 3 -8.78 6.11 -9.01
N ASP A 4 -8.00 5.99 -7.94
CA ASP A 4 -6.53 6.00 -8.02
C ASP A 4 -6.02 4.57 -8.07
N ILE A 5 -5.50 4.14 -9.21
CA ILE A 5 -5.06 2.77 -9.41
C ILE A 5 -3.61 2.50 -8.99
N HIS A 6 -2.86 3.52 -8.54
CA HIS A 6 -1.46 3.38 -8.18
C HIS A 6 -1.18 3.99 -6.79
N THR A 7 -1.59 3.26 -5.76
CA THR A 7 -1.31 3.63 -4.37
C THR A 7 -0.45 2.58 -3.67
N HIS A 8 0.11 2.95 -2.52
CA HIS A 8 0.95 2.09 -1.70
C HIS A 8 0.52 2.18 -0.24
N ALA A 9 0.42 1.03 0.41
CA ALA A 9 0.25 0.89 1.85
C ALA A 9 1.04 -0.34 2.32
N PHE A 10 1.32 -0.41 3.62
CA PHE A 10 2.05 -1.50 4.26
C PHE A 10 1.25 -2.03 5.47
N PRO A 11 1.47 -3.29 5.88
CA PRO A 11 1.09 -3.76 7.21
C PRO A 11 1.53 -2.78 8.31
N ASN A 12 0.69 -2.59 9.33
CA ASN A 12 0.90 -1.56 10.36
C ASN A 12 2.26 -1.67 11.08
N ASP A 13 2.75 -2.90 11.31
CA ASP A 13 4.06 -3.17 11.92
C ASP A 13 5.24 -2.92 10.96
N LEU A 14 4.98 -2.91 9.64
CA LEU A 14 5.96 -2.64 8.60
C LEU A 14 6.01 -1.15 8.21
N ALA A 15 4.88 -0.44 8.28
CA ALA A 15 4.76 0.92 7.75
C ALA A 15 5.82 1.91 8.27
N PRO A 16 6.09 2.05 9.59
CA PRO A 16 7.04 3.04 10.08
C PRO A 16 8.46 2.84 9.55
N ARG A 17 8.92 1.58 9.48
CA ARG A 17 10.25 1.24 8.96
C ARG A 17 10.33 1.36 7.44
N ALA A 18 9.28 0.96 6.72
CA ALA A 18 9.23 1.06 5.26
C ALA A 18 9.22 2.52 4.81
N VAL A 19 8.33 3.34 5.36
CA VAL A 19 8.20 4.77 5.03
C VAL A 19 9.50 5.52 5.33
N LYS A 20 10.09 5.30 6.51
CA LYS A 20 11.39 5.91 6.85
C LYS A 20 12.46 5.56 5.82
N LYS A 21 12.62 4.26 5.51
CA LYS A 21 13.65 3.80 4.58
C LYS A 21 13.44 4.35 3.16
N LEU A 22 12.21 4.34 2.66
CA LEU A 22 11.89 4.83 1.32
C LEU A 22 12.08 6.35 1.21
N SER A 23 11.68 7.10 2.23
CA SER A 23 11.85 8.55 2.31
C SER A 23 13.33 8.95 2.28
N GLU A 24 14.18 8.24 3.04
CA GLU A 24 15.63 8.44 3.05
C GLU A 24 16.27 8.15 1.69
N VAL A 25 15.90 7.03 1.06
CA VAL A 25 16.44 6.63 -0.25
C VAL A 25 16.00 7.60 -1.35
N ALA A 26 14.73 8.00 -1.36
CA ALA A 26 14.19 8.93 -2.35
C ALA A 26 14.64 10.38 -2.11
N ARG A 27 15.15 10.71 -0.92
CA ARG A 27 15.41 12.08 -0.45
C ARG A 27 14.18 12.99 -0.54
N ILE A 28 13.00 12.38 -0.34
CA ILE A 28 11.70 13.06 -0.37
C ILE A 28 11.02 12.76 0.97
N PRO A 29 10.66 13.76 1.79
CA PRO A 29 10.01 13.50 3.07
C PRO A 29 8.65 12.86 2.85
N ALA A 30 8.33 11.80 3.59
CA ALA A 30 7.01 11.21 3.57
C ALA A 30 5.93 12.22 4.00
N ARG A 31 4.73 12.09 3.44
CA ARG A 31 3.55 12.95 3.76
C ARG A 31 2.41 12.17 4.43
N THR A 32 2.56 10.85 4.52
CA THR A 32 1.64 9.92 5.16
C THR A 32 2.45 8.92 6.00
N ASP A 33 1.76 8.13 6.83
CA ASP A 33 2.35 7.13 7.70
C ASP A 33 2.54 5.75 7.02
N GLY A 34 2.05 5.60 5.79
CA GLY A 34 2.14 4.38 4.99
C GLY A 34 1.15 3.27 5.38
N THR A 35 0.17 3.55 6.24
CA THR A 35 -0.87 2.58 6.63
C THR A 35 -2.10 2.67 5.72
N CYS A 36 -2.96 1.65 5.75
CA CYS A 36 -4.25 1.70 5.06
C CYS A 36 -5.13 2.86 5.58
N GLU A 37 -5.17 3.08 6.90
CA GLU A 37 -5.94 4.20 7.47
C GLU A 37 -5.39 5.57 7.07
N GLY A 38 -4.06 5.70 7.00
CA GLY A 38 -3.42 6.91 6.49
C GLY A 38 -3.75 7.16 5.01
N LEU A 39 -3.78 6.11 4.20
CA LEU A 39 -4.22 6.18 2.80
C LEU A 39 -5.68 6.59 2.69
N ARG A 40 -6.59 5.98 3.47
CA ARG A 40 -8.03 6.32 3.51
C ARG A 40 -8.27 7.77 3.90
N THR A 41 -7.54 8.26 4.91
CA THR A 41 -7.61 9.67 5.31
C THR A 41 -7.11 10.59 4.19
N SER A 42 -6.08 10.17 3.45
CA SER A 42 -5.56 10.94 2.31
C SER A 42 -6.52 10.99 1.14
N MET A 43 -7.11 9.85 0.74
CA MET A 43 -8.06 9.77 -0.38
C MET A 43 -9.34 10.56 -0.09
N LEU A 44 -9.85 10.51 1.15
CA LEU A 44 -11.01 11.30 1.55
C LEU A 44 -10.78 12.80 1.36
N ARG A 45 -9.61 13.33 1.77
CA ARG A 45 -9.27 14.74 1.56
C ARG A 45 -9.10 15.12 0.09
N ALA A 46 -8.69 14.16 -0.75
CA ALA A 46 -8.46 14.36 -2.17
C ALA A 46 -9.72 14.16 -3.03
N GLY A 47 -10.84 13.70 -2.46
CA GLY A 47 -12.04 13.34 -3.22
C GLY A 47 -11.85 12.10 -4.11
N VAL A 48 -10.98 11.17 -3.70
CA VAL A 48 -10.79 9.87 -4.36
C VAL A 48 -11.71 8.86 -3.68
N ASP A 49 -12.58 8.20 -4.48
CA ASP A 49 -13.61 7.29 -3.99
C ASP A 49 -13.08 5.87 -3.76
N LEU A 50 -12.08 5.44 -4.53
CA LEU A 50 -11.48 4.11 -4.46
C LEU A 50 -9.97 4.20 -4.73
N SER A 51 -9.16 3.55 -3.90
CA SER A 51 -7.71 3.40 -4.15
C SER A 51 -7.34 1.94 -4.37
N VAL A 52 -6.47 1.68 -5.35
CA VAL A 52 -5.91 0.35 -5.60
C VAL A 52 -4.43 0.33 -5.21
N ILE A 53 -4.10 -0.54 -4.27
CA ILE A 53 -2.77 -0.74 -3.73
C ILE A 53 -1.98 -1.65 -4.69
N MET A 54 -0.76 -1.23 -5.03
CA MET A 54 0.18 -2.00 -5.85
C MET A 54 1.35 -2.51 -4.99
N PRO A 55 1.19 -3.64 -4.29
CA PRO A 55 2.29 -4.18 -3.50
C PRO A 55 3.39 -4.77 -4.39
N ILE A 56 4.65 -4.70 -3.93
CA ILE A 56 5.82 -5.17 -4.68
C ILE A 56 6.63 -6.20 -3.89
N ALA A 57 6.71 -7.43 -4.40
CA ALA A 57 7.68 -8.42 -3.93
C ALA A 57 9.07 -8.10 -4.50
N THR A 58 9.99 -7.74 -3.61
CA THR A 58 11.40 -7.49 -3.97
C THR A 58 12.26 -8.76 -3.91
N LYS A 59 11.71 -9.87 -3.39
CA LYS A 59 12.35 -11.18 -3.30
C LYS A 59 11.31 -12.30 -3.48
N PRO A 60 11.67 -13.48 -4.01
CA PRO A 60 10.72 -14.58 -4.24
C PRO A 60 9.97 -15.02 -2.98
N SER A 61 10.67 -15.03 -1.83
CA SER A 61 10.11 -15.42 -0.54
C SER A 61 8.99 -14.51 -0.03
N GLN A 62 8.82 -13.30 -0.58
CA GLN A 62 7.81 -12.33 -0.14
C GLN A 62 6.46 -12.53 -0.82
N VAL A 63 6.40 -13.20 -1.99
CA VAL A 63 5.20 -13.25 -2.83
C VAL A 63 3.98 -13.77 -2.07
N ARG A 64 4.11 -14.90 -1.36
CA ARG A 64 2.97 -15.50 -0.64
C ARG A 64 2.47 -14.61 0.48
N THR A 65 3.37 -14.09 1.31
CA THR A 65 2.99 -13.24 2.45
C THR A 65 2.36 -11.93 1.99
N ILE A 66 2.89 -11.31 0.92
CA ILE A 66 2.32 -10.09 0.36
C ILE A 66 0.94 -10.36 -0.25
N ASN A 67 0.76 -11.46 -0.99
CA ASN A 67 -0.54 -11.80 -1.58
C ASN A 67 -1.58 -12.19 -0.52
N ALA A 68 -1.17 -12.83 0.59
CA ALA A 68 -2.06 -13.07 1.72
C ALA A 68 -2.56 -11.74 2.32
N TRP A 69 -1.66 -10.79 2.53
CA TRP A 69 -2.03 -9.45 2.99
C TRP A 69 -2.92 -8.70 1.98
N ALA A 70 -2.67 -8.83 0.68
CA ALA A 70 -3.53 -8.23 -0.35
C ALA A 70 -4.97 -8.78 -0.30
N VAL A 71 -5.13 -10.09 -0.04
CA VAL A 71 -6.46 -10.70 0.17
C VAL A 71 -7.12 -10.16 1.44
N GLU A 72 -6.37 -10.02 2.54
CA GLU A 72 -6.88 -9.43 3.78
C GLU A 72 -7.37 -7.99 3.57
N VAL A 73 -6.61 -7.15 2.86
CA VAL A 73 -7.01 -5.78 2.51
C VAL A 73 -8.34 -5.80 1.73
N ASN A 74 -8.44 -6.63 0.69
CA ASN A 74 -9.64 -6.73 -0.15
C ASN A 74 -10.87 -7.22 0.62
N ALA A 75 -10.68 -7.99 1.69
CA ALA A 75 -11.77 -8.48 2.54
C ALA A 75 -12.15 -7.49 3.67
N THR A 76 -11.25 -6.57 4.02
CA THR A 76 -11.41 -5.67 5.18
C THR A 76 -12.00 -4.32 4.79
N TYR A 77 -11.64 -3.81 3.61
CA TYR A 77 -11.95 -2.44 3.20
C TYR A 77 -12.88 -2.41 2.00
N GLU A 78 -13.87 -1.52 2.02
CA GLU A 78 -14.78 -1.29 0.89
C GLU A 78 -14.21 -0.27 -0.11
N ASP A 79 -13.37 0.65 0.37
CA ASP A 79 -12.78 1.78 -0.36
C ASP A 79 -11.31 1.58 -0.75
N LEU A 80 -10.74 0.41 -0.40
CA LEU A 80 -9.41 -0.01 -0.83
C LEU A 80 -9.48 -1.37 -1.51
N LEU A 81 -8.78 -1.50 -2.63
CA LEU A 81 -8.44 -2.77 -3.25
C LEU A 81 -6.92 -2.93 -3.30
N SER A 82 -6.46 -4.15 -3.51
CA SER A 82 -5.05 -4.50 -3.64
C SER A 82 -4.89 -5.49 -4.78
N PHE A 83 -3.95 -5.18 -5.67
CA PHE A 83 -3.47 -6.16 -6.64
C PHE A 83 -2.62 -7.23 -5.97
N GLY A 84 -2.51 -8.38 -6.63
CA GLY A 84 -1.46 -9.33 -6.31
C GLY A 84 -0.09 -8.82 -6.76
N THR A 85 0.95 -9.31 -6.11
CA THR A 85 2.33 -9.17 -6.54
C THR A 85 2.88 -10.50 -7.05
N LEU A 86 3.90 -10.40 -7.88
CA LEU A 86 4.69 -11.53 -8.38
C LEU A 86 6.16 -11.17 -8.30
N HIS A 87 7.01 -12.19 -8.17
CA HIS A 87 8.43 -12.06 -8.38
C HIS A 87 8.79 -12.89 -9.63
N PRO A 88 9.52 -12.32 -10.61
CA PRO A 88 9.77 -12.99 -11.89
C PRO A 88 10.85 -14.09 -11.84
N LEU A 89 11.53 -14.24 -10.71
CA LEU A 89 12.55 -15.28 -10.44
C LEU A 89 12.07 -16.24 -9.35
#